data_AF-A0A7X6TXL5-F1
#
_entry.id   AF-A0A7X6TXL5-F1
#
_cell.length_a   1.000
_cell.length_b   1.000
_cell.length_c   1.000
_cell.angle_alpha   90.00
_cell.angle_beta   90.00
_cell.angle_gamma   90.00
#
_symmetry.space_group_name_H-M   'P 1'
#
loop_
_entity.id
_entity.type
_entity.pdbx_description
1 polymer ?
#
loop_
_entity_poly.entity_id
_entity_poly.type
_entity_poly.pdbx_seq_one_letter_code
_entity_poly.pdbx_strand_id
1 'polypeptide(L)' 'MTNINWFPGHMVKTRRQITENLKLCDAVIEIRDARIVKSSANPAVDKILGDKPRVI' A
#
# COMPACT_ATOMS: atom_id res chain seq x y z
N MET A 1 -16.28 18.75 -14.57
CA MET A 1 -15.64 17.43 -14.55
C MET A 1 -15.96 16.76 -13.23
N THR A 2 -16.74 15.68 -13.26
CA THR A 2 -17.05 14.87 -12.08
C THR A 2 -15.78 14.18 -11.59
N ASN A 3 -15.35 14.54 -10.38
CA ASN A 3 -14.18 13.93 -9.75
C ASN A 3 -14.55 12.49 -9.40
N ILE A 4 -14.05 11.51 -10.16
CA ILE A 4 -14.27 10.09 -9.86
C ILE A 4 -13.54 9.80 -8.55
N ASN A 5 -14.30 9.79 -7.47
CA ASN A 5 -13.80 9.40 -6.17
C ASN A 5 -13.72 7.87 -6.15
N TRP A 6 -12.59 7.33 -6.59
CA TRP A 6 -12.34 5.88 -6.55
C TRP A 6 -12.40 5.30 -5.13
N PHE A 7 -12.43 6.15 -4.07
CA PHE A 7 -12.24 5.72 -2.70
C PHE A 7 -12.92 6.59 -1.63
N PRO A 8 -14.26 6.55 -1.48
CA PRO A 8 -14.93 7.18 -0.34
C PRO A 8 -14.81 6.26 0.89
N GLY A 9 -14.08 6.69 1.92
CA GLY A 9 -14.02 6.06 3.26
C GLY A 9 -13.20 4.76 3.39
N HIS A 10 -13.27 3.84 2.44
CA HIS A 10 -12.63 2.52 2.55
C HIS A 10 -11.10 2.59 2.57
N MET A 11 -10.49 3.43 1.75
CA MET A 11 -9.03 3.60 1.75
C MET A 11 -8.48 4.11 3.08
N VAL A 12 -9.19 5.02 3.75
CA VAL A 12 -8.73 5.53 5.05
C VAL A 12 -8.73 4.41 6.07
N LYS A 13 -9.77 3.55 6.05
CA LYS A 13 -9.84 2.36 6.90
C LYS A 13 -8.71 1.37 6.56
N THR A 14 -8.53 1.02 5.29
CA THR A 14 -7.47 0.10 4.85
C THR A 14 -6.09 0.62 5.20
N ARG A 15 -5.83 1.91 5.00
CA ARG A 15 -4.56 2.54 5.37
C ARG A 15 -4.29 2.43 6.87
N ARG A 16 -5.29 2.73 7.71
CA ARG A 16 -5.17 2.57 9.16
C ARG A 16 -4.88 1.12 9.55
N GLN A 17 -5.63 0.18 8.99
CA GLN A 17 -5.43 -1.25 9.25
C GLN A 17 -4.03 -1.73 8.83
N ILE A 18 -3.54 -1.31 7.67
CA ILE A 18 -2.17 -1.63 7.23
C ILE A 18 -1.14 -1.07 8.22
N THR A 19 -1.29 0.19 8.64
CA THR A 19 -0.38 0.82 9.61
C THR A 19 -0.42 0.16 10.99
N GLU A 20 -1.57 -0.31 11.45
CA GLU A 20 -1.71 -1.06 12.71
C GLU A 20 -1.05 -2.44 12.60
N ASN A 21 -1.34 -3.18 11.53
CA ASN A 21 -0.76 -4.51 11.30
C ASN A 21 0.76 -4.45 11.10
N LEU A 22 1.28 -3.39 10.48
CA LEU A 22 2.72 -3.16 10.30
C LEU A 22 3.50 -3.17 11.61
N LYS A 23 2.88 -2.77 12.73
CA LYS A 23 3.54 -2.81 14.05
C LYS A 23 3.75 -4.23 14.56
N LEU A 24 2.98 -5.19 14.06
CA LEU A 24 2.97 -6.59 14.48
C LEU A 24 3.83 -7.50 13.60
N CYS A 25 4.33 -7.00 12.47
CA CYS A 25 5.12 -7.78 11.51
C CYS A 25 6.59 -7.33 11.49
N ASP A 26 7.53 -8.24 11.25
CA ASP A 26 8.95 -7.88 11.10
C ASP A 26 9.32 -7.41 9.68
N ALA A 27 8.60 -7.90 8.68
CA ALA A 27 8.82 -7.61 7.26
C ALA A 27 7.50 -7.58 6.47
N VAL A 28 7.54 -7.06 5.25
CA VAL A 28 6.40 -6.99 4.33
C VAL A 28 6.73 -7.67 3.01
N ILE A 29 5.76 -8.40 2.45
CA ILE A 29 5.82 -8.95 1.11
C ILE A 29 4.86 -8.14 0.24
N GLU A 30 5.37 -7.56 -0.85
CA GLU A 30 4.58 -6.82 -1.82
C GLU A 30 4.43 -7.60 -3.11
N ILE A 31 3.20 -7.94 -3.45
CA ILE A 31 2.91 -8.64 -4.69
C ILE A 31 2.74 -7.63 -5.81
N ARG A 32 3.47 -7.84 -6.92
CA ARG A 32 3.41 -6.99 -8.12
C ARG A 32 3.17 -7.79 -9.39
N ASP A 33 2.73 -7.08 -10.43
CA ASP A 33 2.68 -7.65 -11.77
C ASP A 33 4.07 -7.58 -12.42
N ALA A 34 4.63 -8.73 -12.75
CA ALA A 34 5.96 -8.85 -13.34
C ALA A 34 6.10 -8.13 -14.69
N ARG A 35 5.00 -7.94 -15.44
CA ARG A 35 5.00 -7.28 -16.75
C ARG A 35 5.20 -5.77 -16.63
N ILE A 36 4.79 -5.19 -15.51
CA ILE A 36 4.71 -3.74 -15.29
C ILE A 36 5.13 -3.37 -13.86
N VAL A 37 6.23 -3.95 -13.37
CA VAL A 37 6.69 -3.89 -11.98
C VAL A 37 6.62 -2.49 -11.36
N LYS A 38 7.01 -1.45 -12.10
CA LYS A 38 6.97 -0.06 -11.60
C LYS A 38 5.55 0.51 -11.58
N SER A 39 4.76 0.26 -12.62
CA SER A 39 3.42 0.84 -12.78
C SER A 39 2.37 0.15 -11.90
N SER A 40 2.56 -1.13 -11.54
CA SER A 40 1.67 -1.84 -10.62
C SER A 40 1.93 -1.51 -9.15
N ALA A 41 3.01 -0.78 -8.83
CA ALA A 41 3.33 -0.39 -7.47
C ALA A 41 2.33 0.66 -6.95
N ASN A 42 1.96 0.57 -5.67
CA ASN A 42 1.09 1.56 -5.05
C ASN A 42 1.93 2.70 -4.41
N PRO A 43 1.87 3.94 -4.92
CA PRO A 43 2.67 5.05 -4.39
C PRO A 43 2.37 5.42 -2.93
N ALA A 44 1.19 5.08 -2.43
CA ALA A 44 0.84 5.30 -1.03
C ALA A 44 1.51 4.27 -0.10
N VAL A 45 1.79 3.06 -0.59
CA VAL A 45 2.40 1.98 0.21
C VAL A 45 3.83 2.34 0.59
N ASP A 46 4.61 2.94 -0.31
CA ASP A 46 5.99 3.35 -0.01
C ASP A 46 6.06 4.29 1.21
N LYS A 47 5.10 5.21 1.33
CA LYS A 47 5.00 6.12 2.48
C LYS A 47 4.54 5.43 3.76
N ILE A 48 3.80 4.33 3.65
CA ILE A 48 3.24 3.60 4.80
C ILE A 48 4.27 2.62 5.37
N LEU A 49 5.07 1.97 4.51
CA LEU A 49 6.04 0.94 4.93
C LEU A 49 7.29 1.53 5.61
N GLY A 50 7.69 2.75 5.25
CA GLY A 50 8.91 3.37 5.79
C GLY A 50 10.13 2.49 5.57
N ASP A 51 10.91 2.29 6.64
CA ASP A 51 12.17 1.53 6.60
C ASP A 51 12.01 0.03 6.93
N LYS A 52 10.76 -0.47 7.04
CA LYS A 52 10.52 -1.88 7.37
C LYS A 52 11.03 -2.79 6.23
N PRO A 53 11.75 -3.89 6.52
CA PRO A 53 12.21 -4.81 5.49
C PRO A 53 11.09 -5.24 4.54
N ARG A 54 11.36 -5.18 3.24
CA ARG A 54 10.38 -5.42 2.17
C ARG A 54 10.93 -6.36 1.13
N VAL A 55 10.14 -7.35 0.77
CA VAL A 55 10.35 -8.25 -0.38
C VAL A 55 9.30 -7.91 -1.44
N ILE A 56 9.70 -7.85 -2.71
CA ILE A 56 8.86 -7.53 -3.87
C ILE A 56 8.89 -8.70 -4.85
#